data_AF-A0A482W652-F1
#
_entry.id   AF-A0A482W652-F1
#
_cell.length_a   1.000
_cell.length_b   1.000
_cell.length_c   1.000
_cell.angle_alpha   90.00
_cell.angle_beta   90.00
_cell.angle_gamma   90.00
#
_symmetry.space_group_name_H-M   'P 1'
#
loop_
_entity.id
_entity.type
_entity.pdbx_description
1 polymer ?
#
loop_
_entity_poly.entity_id
_entity_poly.type
_entity_poly.pdbx_seq_one_letter_code
_entity_poly.pdbx_strand_id
1 'polypeptide(L)' 'MVYTLEQKTFLVESYFRNGTKVDGVWTYSVQNCMEEFRTEFPEVVLVYRQFQ' A
#
# COMPACT_ATOMS: atom_id res chain seq x y z
N MET A 1 3.85 15.72 0.75
CA MET A 1 5.03 14.98 0.26
C MET A 1 4.67 14.45 -1.12
N VAL A 2 5.55 14.59 -2.12
CA VAL A 2 5.29 14.07 -3.47
C VAL A 2 6.01 12.74 -3.59
N TYR A 3 5.27 11.63 -3.57
CA TYR A 3 5.84 10.32 -3.85
C TYR A 3 6.40 10.27 -5.27
N THR A 4 7.53 9.56 -5.44
CA THR A 4 8.07 9.25 -6.77
C THR A 4 7.10 8.35 -7.55
N LEU A 5 7.32 8.22 -8.86
CA LEU A 5 6.53 7.29 -9.67
C LEU A 5 6.67 5.85 -9.15
N GLU A 6 7.90 5.44 -8.84
CA GLU A 6 8.21 4.13 -8.27
C GLU A 6 7.43 3.85 -6.98
N GLN A 7 7.45 4.79 -6.03
CA GLN A 7 6.71 4.67 -4.77
C GLN A 7 5.19 4.56 -4.99
N LYS A 8 4.64 5.33 -5.94
CA LYS A 8 3.22 5.24 -6.31
C LYS A 8 2.88 3.89 -6.94
N THR A 9 3.72 3.42 -7.86
CA THR A 9 3.56 2.10 -8.49
C THR A 9 3.59 1.00 -7.45
N PHE A 10 4.56 1.03 -6.53
CA PHE A 10 4.66 0.06 -5.45
C PHE A 10 3.40 0.01 -4.59
N LEU A 11 2.87 1.17 -4.16
CA LEU A 11 1.66 1.23 -3.33
C LEU A 11 0.47 0.56 -4.04
N VAL A 12 0.30 0.82 -5.34
CA VAL A 12 -0.78 0.22 -6.13
C VAL A 12 -0.57 -1.29 -6.28
N GLU A 13 0.63 -1.73 -6.64
CA GLU A 13 0.95 -3.14 -6.82
C GLU A 13 0.82 -3.94 -5.52
N SER A 14 1.36 -3.42 -4.41
CA SER A 14 1.28 -4.04 -3.09
C SER A 14 -0.17 -4.15 -2.61
N TYR A 15 -1.00 -3.13 -2.84
CA TYR A 15 -2.42 -3.17 -2.48
C TYR A 15 -3.16 -4.32 -3.17
N PHE A 16 -2.95 -4.51 -4.48
CA PHE A 16 -3.60 -5.60 -5.22
C PHE A 16 -2.99 -6.97 -4.93
N ARG A 17 -1.67 -7.04 -4.76
CA ARG A 17 -0.95 -8.28 -4.42
C ARG A 17 -1.42 -8.85 -3.09
N ASN A 18 -1.73 -7.99 -2.12
CA ASN A 18 -2.25 -8.35 -0.80
C ASN A 18 -3.75 -8.60 -0.76
N GLY A 19 -4.41 -8.65 -1.93
CA GLY A 19 -5.80 -9.07 -2.02
C GLY A 19 -5.97 -10.48 -1.47
N THR A 20 -6.94 -10.67 -0.58
CA THR A 20 -7.33 -12.00 -0.09
C THR A 20 -8.77 -12.28 -0.49
N LYS A 21 -9.04 -13.51 -0.95
CA LYS A 21 -10.37 -13.92 -1.38
C LYS A 21 -11.10 -14.57 -0.21
N VAL A 22 -12.14 -13.90 0.29
CA VAL A 22 -12.99 -14.37 1.40
C VAL A 22 -14.40 -14.57 0.85
N ASP A 23 -14.93 -15.79 0.97
CA ASP A 23 -16.25 -16.17 0.46
C ASP A 23 -16.51 -15.79 -1.00
N GLY A 24 -15.47 -15.91 -1.84
CA GLY A 24 -15.56 -15.57 -3.26
C GLY A 24 -15.34 -14.09 -3.59
N VAL A 25 -15.28 -13.21 -2.59
CA VAL A 25 -15.09 -11.77 -2.74
C VAL A 25 -13.64 -11.39 -2.45
N TRP A 26 -13.05 -10.55 -3.30
CA TRP A 26 -11.73 -9.99 -3.02
C TRP A 26 -11.83 -8.89 -1.96
N THR A 27 -11.03 -9.05 -0.91
CA THR A 27 -10.85 -8.06 0.15
C THR A 27 -9.43 -7.56 0.10
N TYR A 28 -9.26 -6.25 0.26
CA TYR A 28 -7.97 -5.59 0.16
C TYR A 28 -7.73 -4.78 1.44
N SER A 29 -6.48 -4.75 1.89
CA SER A 29 -6.08 -4.01 3.09
C SER A 29 -5.09 -2.93 2.71
N VAL A 30 -5.48 -1.67 2.98
CA VAL A 30 -4.54 -0.56 2.91
C VAL A 30 -3.44 -0.75 3.95
N GLN A 31 -3.74 -1.27 5.14
CA GLN A 31 -2.73 -1.48 6.19
C GLN A 31 -1.59 -2.39 5.73
N ASN A 32 -1.90 -3.53 5.10
CA ASN A 32 -0.86 -4.46 4.61
C ASN A 32 0.06 -3.77 3.59
N CYS A 33 -0.52 -3.01 2.66
CA CYS A 33 0.24 -2.22 1.69
C CYS A 33 1.15 -1.18 2.37
N MET A 34 0.66 -0.50 3.40
CA MET A 34 1.44 0.49 4.14
C MET A 34 2.60 -0.12 4.93
N GLU A 35 2.40 -1.30 5.52
CA GLU A 35 3.45 -2.02 6.25
C GLU A 35 4.56 -2.49 5.31
N GLU A 36 4.21 -3.02 4.13
CA GLU A 36 5.18 -3.36 3.10
C GLU A 36 5.93 -2.12 2.59
N PHE A 37 5.20 -1.02 2.33
CA PHE A 37 5.82 0.21 1.85
C PHE A 37 6.83 0.79 2.85
N ARG A 38 6.55 0.72 4.16
CA ARG A 38 7.51 1.12 5.19
C ARG A 38 8.76 0.27 5.22
N THR A 39 8.61 -1.01 4.93
CA THR A 39 9.73 -1.94 4.92
C THR A 39 10.62 -1.69 3.70
N GLU A 40 10.00 -1.40 2.54
CA GLU A 40 10.72 -1.13 1.29
C GLU A 40 11.35 0.27 1.24
N PHE A 41 10.65 1.28 1.77
CA PHE A 41 11.07 2.70 1.74
C PHE A 41 11.10 3.31 3.16
N PRO A 42 11.99 2.87 4.05
CA PRO A 42 11.98 3.27 5.46
C PRO A 42 12.26 4.76 5.69
N GLU A 43 12.98 5.42 4.79
CA GLU A 43 13.23 6.86 4.79
C GLU A 43 12.03 7.73 4.36
N VAL A 44 10.96 7.13 3.83
CA VAL A 44 9.79 7.88 3.35
C VAL A 44 8.75 8.02 4.45
N VAL A 45 8.43 9.27 4.81
CA VAL A 45 7.36 9.56 5.78
C VAL A 45 5.99 9.31 5.16
N LEU A 46 5.38 8.20 5.54
CA LEU A 46 4.03 7.82 5.14
C LEU A 46 2.97 8.60 5.92
N VAL A 47 2.17 9.42 5.23
CA VAL A 47 1.09 10.22 5.84
C VAL A 47 -0.27 9.53 5.62
N TYR A 48 -0.78 8.88 6.66
CA TYR A 48 -2.06 8.16 6.63
C TYR A 48 -3.27 9.00 6.25
N ARG A 49 -3.28 10.29 6.59
CA ARG A 49 -4.40 11.21 6.33
C ARG A 49 -4.73 11.40 4.85
N GLN A 50 -3.86 10.97 3.94
CA GLN A 50 -4.09 11.10 2.49
C GLN A 50 -4.92 9.95 1.90
N PHE A 51 -5.25 8.92 2.69
CA PHE A 51 -5.95 7.71 2.23
C PHE A 51 -7.24 7.42 3.02
N GLN A 52 -7.67 8.35 3.89
CA GLN A 52 -9.03 8.42 4.43
C GLN A 52 -9.90 9.32 3.56
#